data_AF-A0A7C3XSZ6-F1
#
_entry.id   AF-A0A7C3XSZ6-F1
#
_cell.length_a   1.000
_cell.length_b   1.000
_cell.length_c   1.000
_cell.angle_alpha   90.00
_cell.angle_beta   90.00
_cell.angle_gamma   90.00
#
_symmetry.space_group_name_H-M   'P 1'
#
loop_
_entity.id
_entity.type
_entity.pdbx_description
1 polymer ?
#
loop_
_entity_poly.entity_id
_entity_poly.type
_entity_poly.pdbx_seq_one_letter_code
_entity_poly.pdbx_strand_id
1 'polypeptide(L)'
;MNPLAAYALSRYRLPSTYKILLFCMATMAFPGEVSMIPGFLLLRNFPLWPLAGGITAFALTLWILSRACEHWPETLRMTAALAAGIIAGVWLVPAIIGRPHVSLLNTFAALVLPGMANGFSIFLLKGFFDSLPRELYESADIDGAGEWTKFWVITMSLSKPILAVIALNAFTGAYSAFMMALIIIPDPQMWTLMVWLYQLQTQSHQGVMYASLVIAALPMLVVFVLAQRVIIRAVIVPVEK
;
A
#
# COMPACT_ATOMS: atom_id res chain seq x y z
N MET A 1 4.90 -0.70 4.53
CA MET A 1 5.17 -1.32 3.22
C MET A 1 5.77 -0.31 2.24
N ASN A 2 5.04 0.74 1.84
CA ASN A 2 5.48 1.64 0.76
C ASN A 2 6.84 2.35 1.01
N PRO A 3 7.16 2.88 2.21
CA PRO A 3 8.46 3.49 2.48
C PRO A 3 9.63 2.50 2.43
N LEU A 4 9.43 1.27 2.89
CA LEU A 4 10.50 0.27 2.87
C LEU A 4 10.82 -0.17 1.42
N ALA A 5 9.78 -0.38 0.61
CA ALA A 5 9.93 -0.71 -0.81
C ALA A 5 10.62 0.42 -1.58
N ALA A 6 10.21 1.67 -1.34
CA ALA A 6 10.85 2.84 -1.95
C ALA A 6 12.31 3.00 -1.51
N TYR A 7 12.62 2.74 -0.23
CA TYR A 7 13.99 2.81 0.29
C TYR A 7 14.90 1.77 -0.36
N ALA A 8 14.42 0.53 -0.49
CA ALA A 8 15.17 -0.52 -1.18
C ALA A 8 15.45 -0.16 -2.64
N LEU A 9 14.46 0.36 -3.37
CA LEU A 9 14.64 0.77 -4.77
C LEU A 9 15.61 1.96 -4.93
N SER A 10 15.58 2.91 -3.99
CA SER A 10 16.50 4.06 -3.98
C SER A 10 17.94 3.64 -3.65
N ARG A 11 18.12 2.82 -2.61
CA ARG A 11 19.45 2.43 -2.10
C ARG A 11 20.19 1.48 -3.03
N TYR A 12 19.52 0.45 -3.55
CA TYR A 12 20.16 -0.61 -4.35
C TYR A 12 20.22 -0.32 -5.85
N ARG A 13 19.64 0.80 -6.32
CA ARG A 13 19.72 1.29 -7.72
C ARG A 13 19.65 0.20 -8.78
N LEU A 14 18.64 -0.65 -8.68
CA LEU A 14 18.47 -1.74 -9.63
C LEU A 14 18.32 -1.17 -11.05
N PRO A 15 18.96 -1.77 -12.08
CA PRO A 15 18.89 -1.27 -13.46
C PRO A 15 17.45 -1.29 -14.01
N SER A 16 16.58 -2.13 -13.42
CA SER A 16 15.17 -2.24 -13.79
C SER A 16 14.22 -1.39 -12.93
N THR A 17 14.73 -0.49 -12.08
CA THR A 17 13.88 0.33 -11.18
C THR A 17 12.83 1.13 -11.94
N TYR A 18 13.19 1.75 -13.07
CA TYR A 18 12.24 2.48 -13.91
C TYR A 18 11.13 1.56 -14.45
N LYS A 19 11.47 0.35 -14.90
CA LYS A 19 10.50 -0.62 -15.43
C LYS A 19 9.52 -1.08 -14.34
N ILE A 20 10.02 -1.30 -13.12
CA ILE A 20 9.20 -1.68 -11.97
C ILE A 20 8.23 -0.55 -11.61
N LEU A 21 8.73 0.68 -11.51
CA LEU A 21 7.89 1.84 -11.20
C LEU A 21 6.85 2.10 -12.31
N LEU A 22 7.26 2.02 -13.57
CA LEU A 22 6.36 2.14 -14.71
C LEU A 22 5.27 1.07 -14.68
N PHE A 23 5.63 -0.18 -14.38
CA PHE A 23 4.65 -1.26 -14.21
C PHE A 23 3.67 -0.95 -13.07
N CYS A 24 4.16 -0.52 -11.91
CA CYS A 24 3.31 -0.16 -10.77
C CYS A 24 2.42 1.05 -11.04
N MET A 25 2.84 2.00 -11.87
CA MET A 25 2.01 3.14 -12.28
C MET A 25 1.02 2.74 -13.38
N ALA A 26 1.42 1.87 -14.31
CA ALA A 26 0.56 1.38 -15.37
C ALA A 26 -0.63 0.58 -14.81
N THR A 27 -0.44 -0.21 -13.75
CA THR A 27 -1.57 -0.90 -13.09
C THR A 27 -2.55 0.06 -12.41
N MET A 28 -2.15 1.31 -12.15
CA MET A 28 -3.03 2.37 -11.63
C MET A 28 -3.73 3.17 -12.73
N ALA A 29 -3.39 2.95 -14.00
CA ALA A 29 -4.15 3.54 -15.11
C ALA A 29 -5.56 2.92 -15.23
N PHE A 30 -5.77 1.75 -14.63
CA PHE A 30 -7.10 1.16 -14.52
C PHE A 30 -7.95 1.99 -13.54
N PRO A 31 -9.18 2.39 -13.93
CA PRO A 31 -10.09 3.07 -13.03
C PRO A 31 -10.38 2.18 -11.82
N GLY A 32 -10.34 2.75 -10.61
CA GLY A 32 -10.60 2.00 -9.38
C GLY A 32 -11.98 1.34 -9.40
N GLU A 33 -12.93 1.92 -10.13
CA GLU A 33 -14.29 1.44 -10.34
C GLU A 33 -14.32 0.10 -11.10
N VAL A 34 -13.43 -0.08 -12.07
CA VAL A 34 -13.33 -1.34 -12.84
C VAL A 34 -12.67 -2.43 -12.01
N SER A 35 -11.67 -2.07 -11.20
CA SER A 35 -11.01 -2.99 -10.27
C SER A 35 -11.87 -3.33 -9.04
N MET A 36 -12.97 -2.64 -8.82
CA MET A 36 -13.83 -2.82 -7.64
C MET A 36 -14.52 -4.18 -7.62
N ILE A 37 -14.99 -4.69 -8.77
CA ILE A 37 -15.62 -6.02 -8.83
C ILE A 37 -14.62 -7.14 -8.50
N PRO A 38 -13.43 -7.22 -9.14
CA PRO A 38 -12.40 -8.15 -8.73
C PRO A 38 -12.00 -7.99 -7.25
N GLY A 39 -11.84 -6.75 -6.77
CA GLY A 39 -11.50 -6.47 -5.37
C GLY A 39 -12.55 -6.99 -4.40
N PHE A 40 -13.84 -6.79 -4.70
CA PHE A 40 -14.94 -7.32 -3.91
C PHE A 40 -14.96 -8.85 -3.90
N LEU A 41 -14.76 -9.50 -5.06
CA LEU A 41 -14.71 -10.97 -5.14
C LEU A 41 -13.53 -11.53 -4.34
N LEU A 42 -12.38 -10.85 -4.34
CA LEU A 42 -11.22 -11.20 -3.53
C LEU A 42 -11.49 -11.04 -2.04
N LEU A 43 -12.21 -10.01 -1.61
CA LEU A 43 -12.53 -9.82 -0.19
C LEU A 43 -13.63 -10.76 0.31
N ARG A 44 -14.59 -11.10 -0.57
CA ARG A 44 -15.66 -12.06 -0.29
C ARG A 44 -15.14 -13.48 -0.18
N ASN A 45 -14.22 -13.87 -1.07
CA ASN A 45 -13.56 -15.18 -1.07
C ASN A 45 -12.09 -14.99 -0.75
N PHE A 46 -11.80 -14.53 0.48
CA PHE A 46 -10.46 -14.14 0.86
C PHE A 46 -9.47 -15.31 0.69
N PRO A 47 -8.45 -15.18 -0.19
CA PRO A 47 -7.61 -16.29 -0.58
C PRO A 47 -6.49 -16.56 0.44
N LEU A 48 -6.82 -16.60 1.74
CA LEU A 48 -5.84 -16.80 2.80
C LEU A 48 -5.06 -18.11 2.60
N TRP A 49 -5.77 -19.17 2.26
CA TRP A 49 -5.18 -20.49 2.07
C TRP A 49 -4.36 -20.61 0.77
N PRO A 50 -4.86 -20.15 -0.39
CA PRO A 50 -4.04 -19.95 -1.60
C PRO A 50 -2.75 -19.15 -1.38
N LEU A 51 -2.81 -18.06 -0.61
CA LEU A 51 -1.65 -17.22 -0.31
C LEU A 51 -0.64 -17.95 0.57
N ALA A 52 -1.10 -18.59 1.65
CA ALA A 52 -0.23 -19.37 2.54
C ALA A 52 0.44 -20.53 1.77
N GLY A 53 -0.34 -21.27 0.97
CA GLY A 53 0.17 -22.37 0.14
C GLY A 53 1.12 -21.91 -0.97
N GLY A 54 0.90 -20.73 -1.57
CA GLY A 54 1.81 -20.14 -2.54
C GLY A 54 3.16 -19.75 -1.91
N ILE A 55 3.15 -19.16 -0.71
CA ILE A 55 4.36 -18.78 0.02
C ILE A 55 5.16 -20.01 0.46
N THR A 56 4.49 -21.04 0.99
CA THR A 56 5.17 -22.29 1.37
C THR A 56 5.71 -23.03 0.16
N ALA A 57 4.96 -23.10 -0.94
CA ALA A 57 5.45 -23.68 -2.20
C ALA A 57 6.63 -22.90 -2.77
N PHE A 58 6.61 -21.56 -2.73
CA PHE A 58 7.74 -20.73 -3.12
C PHE A 58 8.98 -21.03 -2.26
N ALA A 59 8.84 -21.01 -0.93
CA ALA A 59 9.95 -21.28 -0.02
C ALA A 59 10.51 -22.70 -0.17
N LEU A 60 9.62 -23.69 -0.35
CA LEU A 60 9.99 -25.09 -0.46
C LEU A 60 10.65 -25.39 -1.82
N THR A 61 10.13 -24.84 -2.91
CA THR A 61 10.76 -24.95 -4.25
C THR A 61 12.11 -24.25 -4.29
N LEU A 62 12.25 -23.08 -3.66
CA LEU A 62 13.53 -22.41 -3.52
C LEU A 62 14.52 -23.25 -2.70
N TRP A 63 14.08 -23.82 -1.58
CA TRP A 63 14.91 -24.68 -0.73
C TRP A 63 15.36 -25.95 -1.47
N ILE A 64 14.46 -26.62 -2.20
CA ILE A 64 14.79 -27.79 -3.02
C ILE A 64 15.78 -27.39 -4.13
N LEU A 65 15.51 -26.33 -4.89
CA LEU A 65 16.38 -25.88 -5.98
C LEU A 65 17.76 -25.46 -5.46
N SER A 66 17.83 -24.88 -4.26
CA SER A 66 19.09 -24.51 -3.62
C SER A 66 19.96 -25.72 -3.26
N ARG A 67 19.35 -26.89 -3.01
CA ARG A 67 20.07 -28.14 -2.69
C ARG A 67 20.30 -29.06 -3.90
N ALA A 68 19.33 -29.15 -4.81
CA ALA A 68 19.35 -30.12 -5.92
C ALA A 68 19.96 -29.56 -7.21
N CYS A 69 19.88 -28.25 -7.44
CA CYS A 69 20.38 -27.58 -8.64
C CYS A 69 21.38 -26.48 -8.27
N GLU A 70 22.42 -26.85 -7.52
CA GLU A 70 23.50 -25.95 -7.08
C GLU A 70 24.32 -25.37 -8.25
N HIS A 71 24.24 -25.96 -9.44
CA HIS A 71 24.93 -25.48 -10.64
C HIS A 71 24.12 -24.43 -11.44
N TRP A 72 22.83 -24.21 -11.11
CA TRP A 72 21.99 -23.27 -11.85
C TRP A 72 22.25 -21.82 -11.42
N PRO A 73 22.20 -20.82 -12.31
CA PRO A 73 22.30 -19.42 -11.91
C PRO A 73 21.15 -19.01 -10.98
N GLU A 74 21.41 -18.15 -9.99
CA GLU A 74 20.43 -17.73 -8.98
C GLU A 74 19.13 -17.18 -9.58
N THR A 75 19.24 -16.42 -10.66
CA THR A 75 18.10 -15.83 -11.37
C THR A 75 17.13 -16.90 -11.86
N LEU A 76 17.64 -18.03 -12.37
CA LEU A 76 16.84 -19.13 -12.89
C LEU A 76 16.15 -19.91 -11.74
N ARG A 77 16.81 -20.02 -10.58
CA ARG A 77 16.20 -20.64 -9.39
C ARG A 77 15.06 -19.77 -8.84
N MET A 78 15.27 -18.46 -8.77
CA MET A 78 14.24 -17.52 -8.27
C MET A 78 13.03 -17.47 -9.20
N THR A 79 13.23 -17.41 -10.53
CA THR A 79 12.10 -17.39 -11.47
C THR A 79 11.33 -18.71 -11.46
N ALA A 80 12.02 -19.85 -11.37
CA ALA A 80 11.38 -21.16 -11.26
C ALA A 80 10.60 -21.29 -9.93
N ALA A 81 11.17 -20.84 -8.82
CA ALA A 81 10.47 -20.84 -7.53
C ALA A 81 9.23 -19.92 -7.55
N LEU A 82 9.34 -18.72 -8.12
CA LEU A 82 8.20 -17.80 -8.27
C LEU A 82 7.10 -18.42 -9.13
N ALA A 83 7.44 -19.02 -10.27
CA ALA A 83 6.48 -19.71 -11.12
C ALA A 83 5.78 -20.86 -10.38
N ALA A 84 6.54 -21.68 -9.66
CA ALA A 84 6.00 -22.78 -8.87
C ALA A 84 5.10 -22.30 -7.73
N GLY A 85 5.46 -21.22 -7.03
CA GLY A 85 4.65 -20.60 -5.99
C GLY A 85 3.33 -20.05 -6.52
N ILE A 86 3.35 -19.38 -7.68
CA ILE A 86 2.13 -18.87 -8.34
C ILE A 86 1.23 -20.03 -8.78
N ILE A 87 1.78 -21.06 -9.44
CA ILE A 87 1.00 -22.22 -9.89
C ILE A 87 0.39 -22.95 -8.68
N ALA A 88 1.18 -23.20 -7.65
CA ALA A 88 0.72 -23.88 -6.46
C ALA A 88 -0.38 -23.08 -5.74
N GLY A 89 -0.17 -21.79 -5.51
CA GLY A 89 -1.13 -20.92 -4.83
C GLY A 89 -2.43 -20.74 -5.61
N VAL A 90 -2.36 -20.48 -6.92
CA VAL A 90 -3.54 -20.14 -7.74
C VAL A 90 -4.32 -21.38 -8.17
N TRP A 91 -3.64 -22.49 -8.49
CA TRP A 91 -4.28 -23.68 -9.07
C TRP A 91 -4.32 -24.86 -8.12
N LEU A 92 -3.16 -25.24 -7.56
CA LEU A 92 -3.03 -26.48 -6.80
C LEU A 92 -3.76 -26.43 -5.46
N VAL A 93 -3.61 -25.32 -4.73
CA VAL A 93 -4.16 -25.17 -3.39
C VAL A 93 -5.70 -25.14 -3.42
N PRO A 94 -6.37 -24.34 -4.30
CA PRO A 94 -7.82 -24.41 -4.46
C PRO A 94 -8.33 -25.77 -4.94
N ALA A 95 -7.55 -26.51 -5.74
CA ALA A 95 -7.95 -27.82 -6.25
C ALA A 95 -7.95 -28.91 -5.16
N ILE A 96 -7.00 -28.86 -4.21
CA ILE A 96 -6.87 -29.87 -3.16
C ILE A 96 -7.79 -29.56 -1.96
N ILE A 97 -7.81 -28.30 -1.52
CA ILE A 97 -8.43 -27.91 -0.24
C ILE A 97 -9.79 -27.23 -0.45
N GLY A 98 -10.17 -26.99 -1.70
CA GLY A 98 -11.36 -26.23 -2.06
C GLY A 98 -11.18 -24.74 -1.78
N ARG A 99 -12.29 -23.99 -1.84
CA ARG A 99 -12.32 -22.56 -1.53
C ARG A 99 -13.06 -22.36 -0.22
N PRO A 100 -12.40 -22.46 0.95
CA PRO A 100 -13.06 -22.17 2.22
C PRO A 100 -13.59 -20.74 2.19
N HIS A 101 -14.85 -20.55 2.59
CA HIS A 101 -15.51 -19.25 2.60
C HIS A 101 -15.03 -18.42 3.79
N VAL A 102 -13.82 -17.86 3.68
CA VAL A 102 -13.34 -16.80 4.57
C VAL A 102 -13.73 -15.48 3.93
N SER A 103 -14.75 -14.81 4.50
CA SER A 103 -15.18 -13.50 4.04
C SER A 103 -14.60 -12.44 4.95
N LEU A 104 -13.89 -11.47 4.38
CA LEU A 104 -13.45 -10.27 5.10
C LEU A 104 -14.49 -9.15 5.09
N LEU A 105 -15.63 -9.36 4.39
CA LEU A 105 -16.71 -8.37 4.30
C LEU A 105 -17.23 -7.96 5.69
N ASN A 106 -17.82 -6.75 5.77
CA ASN A 106 -18.25 -6.13 7.04
C ASN A 106 -17.14 -5.91 8.08
N THR A 107 -15.88 -5.83 7.68
CA THR A 107 -14.76 -5.49 8.58
C THR A 107 -14.03 -4.25 8.06
N PHE A 108 -13.61 -3.33 8.95
CA PHE A 108 -12.80 -2.16 8.56
C PHE A 108 -11.50 -2.54 7.86
N ALA A 109 -10.92 -3.70 8.20
CA ALA A 109 -9.74 -4.25 7.53
C ALA A 109 -9.97 -4.43 6.02
N ALA A 110 -11.18 -4.80 5.59
CA ALA A 110 -11.51 -4.96 4.18
C ALA A 110 -11.52 -3.65 3.38
N LEU A 111 -11.76 -2.52 4.05
CA LEU A 111 -11.63 -1.20 3.43
C LEU A 111 -10.18 -0.74 3.33
N VAL A 112 -9.37 -1.06 4.34
CA VAL A 112 -7.98 -0.58 4.43
C VAL A 112 -7.03 -1.41 3.58
N LEU A 113 -7.14 -2.75 3.62
CA LEU A 113 -6.20 -3.68 2.99
C LEU A 113 -5.94 -3.40 1.49
N PRO A 114 -6.98 -3.18 0.64
CA PRO A 114 -6.74 -2.90 -0.77
C PRO A 114 -5.96 -1.60 -1.02
N GLY A 115 -6.11 -0.61 -0.14
CA GLY A 115 -5.44 0.70 -0.24
C GLY A 115 -4.02 0.74 0.31
N MET A 116 -3.55 -0.30 1.02
CA MET A 116 -2.24 -0.28 1.69
C MET A 116 -1.06 -0.26 0.72
N ALA A 117 -1.18 -0.91 -0.43
CA ALA A 117 -0.16 -0.96 -1.47
C ALA A 117 -0.52 0.00 -2.60
N ASN A 118 0.30 1.03 -2.81
CA ASN A 118 0.01 2.06 -3.80
C ASN A 118 1.29 2.42 -4.58
N GLY A 119 1.28 2.14 -5.89
CA GLY A 119 2.44 2.34 -6.77
C GLY A 119 2.90 3.80 -6.84
N PHE A 120 1.94 4.74 -6.89
CA PHE A 120 2.23 6.17 -6.90
C PHE A 120 2.96 6.61 -5.63
N SER A 121 2.55 6.12 -4.46
CA SER A 121 3.23 6.41 -3.19
C SER A 121 4.68 5.90 -3.19
N ILE A 122 4.95 4.73 -3.76
CA ILE A 122 6.31 4.17 -3.88
C ILE A 122 7.15 5.02 -4.83
N PHE A 123 6.61 5.40 -6.00
CA PHE A 123 7.29 6.26 -6.96
C PHE A 123 7.70 7.59 -6.35
N LEU A 124 6.76 8.24 -5.66
CA LEU A 124 6.94 9.55 -5.06
C LEU A 124 7.93 9.50 -3.88
N LEU A 125 7.87 8.46 -3.03
CA LEU A 125 8.85 8.24 -1.97
C LEU A 125 10.25 7.97 -2.52
N LYS A 126 10.36 7.15 -3.57
CA LYS A 126 11.65 6.87 -4.21
C LYS A 126 12.28 8.17 -4.75
N GLY A 127 11.49 9.00 -5.43
CA GLY A 127 11.95 10.30 -5.93
C GLY A 127 12.49 11.20 -4.81
N PHE A 128 11.83 11.21 -3.65
CA PHE A 128 12.28 11.98 -2.48
C PHE A 128 13.51 11.36 -1.80
N PHE A 129 13.58 10.04 -1.68
CA PHE A 129 14.73 9.37 -1.06
C PHE A 129 16.00 9.56 -1.89
N ASP A 130 15.89 9.59 -3.22
CA ASP A 130 17.01 9.86 -4.11
C ASP A 130 17.56 11.29 -3.98
N SER A 131 16.76 12.25 -3.52
CA SER A 131 17.20 13.62 -3.28
C SER A 131 17.83 13.84 -1.90
N LEU A 132 17.83 12.82 -1.02
CA LEU A 132 18.47 12.94 0.29
C LEU A 132 20.00 12.99 0.16
N PRO A 133 20.69 13.83 0.96
CA PRO A 133 22.14 13.98 0.89
C PRO A 133 22.83 12.66 1.26
N ARG A 134 23.77 12.22 0.41
CA ARG A 134 24.47 10.94 0.61
C ARG A 134 25.46 10.97 1.77
N GLU A 135 26.00 12.14 2.07
CA GLU A 135 26.95 12.40 3.16
C GLU A 135 26.45 11.89 4.51
N LEU A 136 25.14 12.00 4.78
CA LEU A 136 24.53 11.49 6.01
C LEU A 136 24.60 9.96 6.09
N TYR A 137 24.46 9.27 4.97
CA TYR A 137 24.55 7.82 4.91
C TYR A 137 26.01 7.35 4.96
N GLU A 138 26.92 8.07 4.31
CA GLU A 138 28.37 7.77 4.37
C GLU A 138 28.92 7.99 5.79
N SER A 139 28.48 9.03 6.48
CA SER A 139 28.83 9.27 7.89
C SER A 139 28.29 8.15 8.78
N ALA A 140 27.04 7.72 8.56
CA ALA A 140 26.46 6.60 9.28
C ALA A 140 27.17 5.25 8.99
N ASP A 141 27.72 5.08 7.78
CA ASP A 141 28.53 3.92 7.42
C ASP A 141 29.89 3.94 8.15
N ILE A 142 30.50 5.13 8.32
CA ILE A 142 31.72 5.31 9.13
C ILE A 142 31.45 4.99 10.62
N ASP A 143 30.29 5.39 11.13
CA ASP A 143 29.83 5.09 12.50
C ASP A 143 29.37 3.62 12.68
N GLY A 144 29.37 2.81 11.62
CA GLY A 144 28.98 1.40 11.66
C GLY A 144 27.48 1.17 11.86
N ALA A 145 26.62 2.14 11.53
CA ALA A 145 25.18 2.04 11.71
C ALA A 145 24.55 1.03 10.73
N GLY A 146 23.75 0.10 11.26
CA GLY A 146 23.01 -0.86 10.43
C GLY A 146 21.94 -0.21 9.55
N GLU A 147 21.57 -0.89 8.44
CA GLU A 147 20.56 -0.40 7.48
C GLU A 147 19.19 -0.08 8.11
N TRP A 148 18.76 -0.85 9.11
CA TRP A 148 17.51 -0.58 9.83
C TRP A 148 17.56 0.76 10.58
N THR A 149 18.70 1.07 11.18
CA THR A 149 18.94 2.34 11.88
C THR A 149 18.97 3.49 10.87
N LYS A 150 19.69 3.33 9.76
CA LYS A 150 19.74 4.35 8.68
C LYS A 150 18.35 4.66 8.14
N PHE A 151 17.54 3.63 7.90
CA PHE A 151 16.15 3.80 7.45
C PHE A 151 15.29 4.59 8.45
N TRP A 152 15.23 4.19 9.72
CA TRP A 152 14.34 4.83 10.69
C TRP A 152 14.84 6.19 11.19
N VAL A 153 16.14 6.31 11.42
CA VAL A 153 16.72 7.51 12.04
C VAL A 153 16.98 8.58 10.99
N ILE A 154 17.56 8.22 9.84
CA ILE A 154 17.96 9.19 8.80
C ILE A 154 16.83 9.35 7.79
N THR A 155 16.52 8.29 7.04
CA THR A 155 15.59 8.38 5.90
C THR A 155 14.19 8.82 6.34
N MET A 156 13.59 8.15 7.33
CA MET A 156 12.22 8.43 7.77
C MET A 156 12.10 9.80 8.46
N SER A 157 13.13 10.24 9.20
CA SER A 157 13.11 11.54 9.86
C SER A 157 13.16 12.71 8.88
N LEU A 158 14.01 12.60 7.84
CA LEU A 158 14.10 13.60 6.78
C LEU A 158 12.88 13.58 5.85
N SER A 159 12.20 12.42 5.77
CA SER A 159 11.05 12.21 4.90
C SER A 159 9.70 12.52 5.56
N LYS A 160 9.67 13.08 6.77
CA LYS A 160 8.43 13.57 7.41
C LYS A 160 7.55 14.42 6.49
N PRO A 161 8.08 15.34 5.66
CA PRO A 161 7.26 16.17 4.78
C PRO A 161 6.55 15.37 3.70
N ILE A 162 7.28 14.47 3.03
CA ILE A 162 6.72 13.68 1.95
C ILE A 162 5.74 12.63 2.48
N LEU A 163 6.00 12.09 3.68
CA LEU A 163 5.09 11.21 4.39
C LEU A 163 3.78 11.92 4.78
N ALA A 164 3.84 13.22 5.12
CA ALA A 164 2.63 14.00 5.39
C ALA A 164 1.76 14.16 4.12
N VAL A 165 2.37 14.38 2.95
CA VAL A 165 1.64 14.44 1.67
C VAL A 165 0.97 13.11 1.35
N ILE A 166 1.66 11.99 1.55
CA ILE A 166 1.11 10.65 1.31
C ILE A 166 0.01 10.32 2.31
N ALA A 167 0.20 10.66 3.59
CA ALA A 167 -0.81 10.46 4.63
C ALA A 167 -2.08 11.27 4.33
N LEU A 168 -1.93 12.52 3.90
CA LEU A 168 -3.04 13.36 3.47
C LEU A 168 -3.78 12.74 2.29
N ASN A 169 -3.07 12.30 1.25
CA ASN A 169 -3.67 11.64 0.08
C ASN A 169 -4.40 10.33 0.47
N ALA A 170 -3.78 9.52 1.33
CA ALA A 170 -4.37 8.27 1.82
C ALA A 170 -5.65 8.54 2.64
N PHE A 171 -5.64 9.56 3.50
CA PHE A 171 -6.81 9.98 4.25
C PHE A 171 -7.92 10.47 3.32
N THR A 172 -7.63 11.37 2.39
CA THR A 172 -8.62 11.88 1.41
C THR A 172 -9.24 10.73 0.62
N GLY A 173 -8.41 9.78 0.15
CA GLY A 173 -8.87 8.61 -0.58
C GLY A 173 -9.80 7.74 0.26
N ALA A 174 -9.40 7.37 1.48
CA ALA A 174 -10.22 6.56 2.38
C ALA A 174 -11.51 7.26 2.80
N TYR A 175 -11.45 8.57 3.06
CA TYR A 175 -12.59 9.37 3.49
C TYR A 175 -13.61 9.55 2.37
N SER A 176 -13.16 9.61 1.12
CA SER A 176 -14.02 9.80 -0.07
C SER A 176 -14.49 8.49 -0.71
N ALA A 177 -14.05 7.33 -0.20
CA ALA A 177 -14.31 6.00 -0.75
C ALA A 177 -15.73 5.48 -0.48
N PHE A 178 -16.75 6.28 -0.85
CA PHE A 178 -18.16 5.98 -0.64
C PHE A 178 -18.60 4.67 -1.31
N MET A 179 -18.37 4.54 -2.63
CA MET A 179 -18.88 3.40 -3.41
C MET A 179 -18.27 2.07 -2.95
N MET A 180 -16.97 2.10 -2.63
CA MET A 180 -16.23 0.97 -2.09
C MET A 180 -16.77 0.55 -0.71
N ALA A 181 -17.03 1.52 0.17
CA ALA A 181 -17.58 1.26 1.50
C ALA A 181 -18.99 0.65 1.45
N LEU A 182 -19.86 1.18 0.59
CA LEU A 182 -21.24 0.72 0.44
C LEU A 182 -21.32 -0.75 -0.04
N ILE A 183 -20.40 -1.17 -0.91
CA ILE A 183 -20.38 -2.54 -1.45
C ILE A 183 -19.73 -3.54 -0.47
N ILE A 184 -18.67 -3.13 0.22
CA ILE A 184 -17.90 -4.02 1.12
C ILE A 184 -18.57 -4.16 2.50
N ILE A 185 -19.27 -3.13 2.95
CA ILE A 185 -19.92 -3.07 4.26
C ILE A 185 -21.42 -2.79 4.08
N PRO A 186 -22.23 -3.81 3.79
CA PRO A 186 -23.69 -3.68 3.78
C PRO A 186 -24.29 -3.39 5.16
N ASP A 187 -23.63 -3.77 6.27
CA ASP A 187 -24.19 -3.61 7.62
C ASP A 187 -24.28 -2.12 8.06
N PRO A 188 -25.48 -1.60 8.39
CA PRO A 188 -25.66 -0.22 8.84
C PRO A 188 -24.86 0.17 10.08
N GLN A 189 -24.53 -0.77 10.96
CA GLN A 189 -23.76 -0.47 12.17
C GLN A 189 -22.29 -0.13 11.88
N MET A 190 -21.81 -0.53 10.70
CA MET A 190 -20.42 -0.41 10.28
C MET A 190 -20.24 0.60 9.14
N TRP A 191 -21.30 1.32 8.77
CA TRP A 191 -21.24 2.31 7.70
C TRP A 191 -20.25 3.43 8.00
N THR A 192 -19.51 3.81 6.97
CA THR A 192 -18.65 4.98 7.02
C THR A 192 -19.50 6.25 6.99
N LEU A 193 -18.91 7.36 7.45
CA LEU A 193 -19.61 8.65 7.49
C LEU A 193 -20.22 9.04 6.13
N MET A 194 -19.51 8.79 5.02
CA MET A 194 -20.03 9.09 3.68
C MET A 194 -21.25 8.26 3.30
N VAL A 195 -21.29 6.98 3.69
CA VAL A 195 -22.45 6.11 3.44
C VAL A 195 -23.65 6.58 4.27
N TRP A 196 -23.39 6.99 5.52
CA TRP A 196 -24.44 7.51 6.40
C TRP A 196 -25.01 8.85 5.91
N LEU A 197 -24.16 9.75 5.40
CA LEU A 197 -24.60 11.00 4.77
C LEU A 197 -25.50 10.77 3.55
N TYR A 198 -25.16 9.77 2.72
CA TYR A 198 -26.00 9.41 1.57
C TYR A 198 -27.38 8.93 2.03
N GLN A 199 -27.45 8.08 3.07
CA GLN A 199 -28.73 7.64 3.61
C GLN A 199 -29.53 8.80 4.21
N LEU A 200 -28.89 9.70 4.97
CA LEU A 200 -29.51 10.90 5.53
C LEU A 200 -30.17 11.78 4.47
N GLN A 201 -29.50 11.96 3.32
CA GLN A 201 -30.01 12.77 2.22
C GLN A 201 -31.37 12.27 1.72
N THR A 202 -31.61 10.95 1.78
CA THR A 202 -32.88 10.35 1.32
C THR A 202 -33.99 10.41 2.37
N GLN A 203 -33.67 10.51 3.67
CA GLN A 203 -34.64 10.37 4.76
C GLN A 203 -34.91 11.65 5.55
N SER A 204 -34.04 12.67 5.46
CA SER A 204 -34.08 13.85 6.33
C SER A 204 -34.41 15.15 5.60
N HIS A 205 -34.88 16.15 6.36
CA HIS A 205 -35.07 17.51 5.85
C HIS A 205 -33.74 18.18 5.47
N GLN A 206 -33.79 19.06 4.46
CA GLN A 206 -32.61 19.72 3.89
C GLN A 206 -31.73 20.44 4.94
N GLY A 207 -32.32 21.01 5.99
CA GLY A 207 -31.57 21.67 7.06
C GLY A 207 -30.63 20.72 7.82
N VAL A 208 -31.07 19.48 8.10
CA VAL A 208 -30.26 18.45 8.76
C VAL A 208 -29.13 17.98 7.84
N MET A 209 -29.41 17.89 6.55
CA MET A 209 -28.40 17.52 5.54
C MET A 209 -27.29 18.57 5.43
N TYR A 210 -27.61 19.87 5.38
CA TYR A 210 -26.55 20.89 5.34
C TYR A 210 -25.72 20.92 6.63
N ALA A 211 -26.35 20.72 7.79
CA ALA A 211 -25.63 20.64 9.06
C ALA A 211 -24.68 19.42 9.10
N SER A 212 -25.12 18.25 8.61
CA SER A 212 -24.29 17.05 8.60
C SER A 212 -23.11 17.16 7.62
N LEU A 213 -23.27 17.84 6.49
CA LEU A 213 -22.17 18.14 5.57
C LEU A 213 -21.09 19.04 6.20
N VAL A 214 -21.50 20.05 6.98
CA VAL A 214 -20.55 20.90 7.71
C VAL A 214 -19.77 20.09 8.73
N ILE A 215 -20.44 19.21 9.49
CA ILE A 215 -19.78 18.32 10.46
C ILE A 215 -18.80 17.38 9.73
N ALA A 216 -19.18 16.84 8.57
CA ALA A 216 -18.33 15.96 7.79
C ALA A 216 -17.13 16.67 7.14
N ALA A 217 -17.15 17.99 6.99
CA ALA A 217 -15.98 18.74 6.52
C ALA A 217 -14.91 18.91 7.63
N LEU A 218 -15.30 18.88 8.91
CA LEU A 218 -14.39 19.16 10.02
C LEU A 218 -13.21 18.16 10.13
N PRO A 219 -13.40 16.83 10.08
CA PRO A 219 -12.27 15.89 10.15
C PRO A 219 -11.26 16.11 9.03
N MET A 220 -11.75 16.37 7.82
CA MET A 220 -10.91 16.64 6.66
C MET A 220 -10.08 17.92 6.85
N LEU A 221 -10.70 18.98 7.38
CA LEU A 221 -10.02 20.24 7.69
C LEU A 221 -8.93 20.06 8.76
N VAL A 222 -9.24 19.32 9.83
CA VAL A 222 -8.27 19.04 10.90
C VAL A 222 -7.04 18.30 10.36
N VAL A 223 -7.25 17.23 9.58
CA VAL A 223 -6.13 16.48 8.97
C VAL A 223 -5.32 17.36 8.02
N PHE A 224 -5.99 18.19 7.23
CA PHE A 224 -5.33 19.14 6.33
C PHE A 224 -4.44 20.13 7.08
N VAL A 225 -4.95 20.78 8.14
CA VAL A 225 -4.18 21.75 8.94
C VAL A 225 -2.97 21.10 9.61
N LEU A 226 -3.12 19.86 10.12
CA LEU A 226 -2.01 19.10 10.71
C LEU A 226 -0.94 18.77 9.66
N ALA A 227 -1.34 18.30 8.47
CA ALA A 227 -0.42 17.99 7.39
C ALA A 227 0.30 19.25 6.86
N GLN A 228 -0.42 20.35 6.70
CA GLN A 228 0.11 21.61 6.19
C GLN A 228 1.26 22.14 7.05
N ARG A 229 1.16 22.03 8.39
CA ARG A 229 2.25 22.44 9.30
C ARG A 229 3.55 21.66 9.06
N VAL A 230 3.46 20.38 8.72
CA VAL A 230 4.63 19.52 8.44
C VAL A 230 5.20 19.84 7.06
N ILE A 231 4.34 20.07 6.07
CA ILE A 231 4.75 20.37 4.69
C ILE A 231 5.47 21.72 4.61
N ILE A 232 4.93 22.77 5.24
CA ILE A 232 5.50 24.13 5.18
C ILE A 232 6.91 24.17 5.80
N ARG A 233 7.15 23.45 6.90
CA ARG A 233 8.47 23.39 7.54
C ARG A 233 9.57 22.83 6.63
N ALA A 234 9.21 22.05 5.62
CA ALA A 234 10.15 21.45 4.68
C ALA A 234 10.60 22.40 3.57
N VAL A 235 9.68 23.25 3.10
CA VAL A 235 9.92 24.20 2.01
C VAL A 235 10.89 25.32 2.43
N ILE A 236 11.05 25.54 3.74
CA ILE A 236 11.88 26.63 4.29
C ILE A 236 13.34 26.21 4.50
N VAL A 237 13.72 24.96 4.20
CA VAL A 237 15.15 24.59 4.21
C VAL A 237 15.82 25.28 3.02
N PRO A 238 16.72 26.26 3.23
CA PRO A 238 17.39 26.94 2.13
C PRO A 238 18.21 25.89 1.39
N VAL A 239 17.94 25.72 0.11
CA VAL A 239 18.86 25.02 -0.80
C VAL A 239 20.05 25.95 -0.95
N GLU A 240 21.03 25.85 -0.05
CA GLU A 240 22.33 26.44 -0.28
C GLU A 240 22.95 25.72 -1.50
N LYS A 241 23.29 26.54 -2.49
CA LYS A 241 23.92 26.13 -3.75
C LYS A 241 25.40 25.85 -3.55
#